data_AF-A0AAV7VHE5-F1
#
_entry.id   AF-A0AAV7VHE5-F1
#
_cell.length_a   1.000
_cell.length_b   1.000
_cell.length_c   1.000
_cell.angle_alpha   90.00
_cell.angle_beta   90.00
_cell.angle_gamma   90.00
#
_symmetry.space_group_name_H-M   'P 1'
#
loop_
_entity.id
_entity.type
_entity.pdbx_description
1 polymer ?
#
loop_
_entity_poly.entity_id
_entity_poly.type
_entity_poly.pdbx_seq_one_letter_code
_entity_poly.pdbx_strand_id
1 'polypeptide(L)'
;MYRPPGPVSKFLSIWTSLLEPLIMAPKAIILGDFNIHFDNTSDLLVAEFIILMVALDWVLKDGMATHRAGHTLDGIFTHPEEELYLSTTPLEWTDHALLTFKFLARQQPIIPIPQKKLIRSWRNIEAEALKITLTHNWNNLKAPTLSPLARFNLGITQAIDSLAPARISVPRVRKKPNQPWFSQALKILQRKYRQKERCWKLSSREAERAINHSQRSALKRPLCGTTQNQAQLLLPDPRCPRNGPQFADRHLAAHVPLISLRGTGASRLVSTRTWFHPVWQPPAKFYVVHAPPDEVSSPQA
;
A
#
# COMPACT_ATOMS: atom_id res chain seq x y z
N MET A 1 5.14 21.58 -17.30
CA MET A 1 5.48 21.11 -18.65
C MET A 1 5.67 22.33 -19.55
N TYR A 2 6.53 22.25 -20.55
CA TYR A 2 6.68 23.31 -21.54
C TYR A 2 6.65 22.66 -22.93
N ARG A 3 5.76 23.13 -23.80
CA ARG A 3 5.76 22.76 -25.21
C ARG A 3 6.04 24.02 -26.03
N PRO A 4 7.14 24.06 -26.80
CA PRO A 4 7.47 25.23 -27.61
C PRO A 4 6.40 25.47 -28.68
N PRO A 5 6.25 26.72 -29.16
CA PRO A 5 5.33 27.04 -30.23
C PRO A 5 5.66 26.22 -31.50
N GLY A 6 4.63 25.74 -32.18
CA GLY A 6 4.78 24.90 -33.37
C GLY A 6 3.52 24.12 -33.73
N PRO A 7 3.62 23.10 -34.60
CA PRO A 7 2.48 22.24 -34.95
C PRO A 7 2.03 21.35 -33.79
N VAL A 8 0.72 21.28 -33.52
CA VAL A 8 0.14 20.45 -32.44
C VAL A 8 0.25 18.96 -32.74
N SER A 9 0.17 18.58 -34.03
CA SER A 9 0.21 17.17 -34.48
C SER A 9 1.47 16.40 -34.04
N LYS A 10 2.64 17.04 -34.04
CA LYS A 10 3.90 16.43 -33.55
C LYS A 10 3.91 16.23 -32.04
N PHE A 11 3.18 17.07 -31.30
CA PHE A 11 3.10 16.97 -29.86
C PHE A 11 2.17 15.83 -29.44
N LEU A 12 1.00 15.69 -30.10
CA LEU A 12 0.02 14.64 -29.80
C LEU A 12 0.61 13.21 -29.79
N SER A 13 1.48 12.89 -30.74
CA SER A 13 2.08 11.55 -30.84
C SER A 13 3.04 11.22 -29.69
N ILE A 14 3.76 12.21 -29.18
CA ILE A 14 4.66 12.07 -28.03
C ILE A 14 3.86 12.11 -26.73
N TRP A 15 2.78 12.91 -26.71
CA TRP A 15 2.00 13.22 -25.53
C TRP A 15 1.31 12.00 -24.91
N THR A 16 0.74 11.12 -25.73
CA THR A 16 0.15 9.86 -25.24
C THR A 16 1.14 9.00 -24.46
N SER A 17 2.37 8.91 -24.94
CA SER A 17 3.43 8.12 -24.30
C SER A 17 3.91 8.75 -22.99
N LEU A 18 3.87 10.09 -22.90
CA LEU A 18 4.19 10.83 -21.68
C LEU A 18 3.12 10.68 -20.60
N LEU A 19 1.85 10.52 -20.99
CA LEU A 19 0.73 10.39 -20.05
C LEU A 19 0.50 8.96 -19.57
N GLU A 20 0.96 7.95 -20.32
CA GLU A 20 0.75 6.54 -19.98
C GLU A 20 1.12 6.16 -18.52
N PRO A 21 2.26 6.62 -17.96
CA PRO A 21 2.59 6.33 -16.56
C PRO A 21 1.69 7.07 -15.55
N LEU A 22 1.08 8.19 -15.97
CA LEU A 22 0.26 9.06 -15.12
C LEU A 22 -1.19 8.59 -15.04
N ILE A 23 -1.66 7.75 -15.98
CA ILE A 23 -3.02 7.16 -15.94
C ILE A 23 -3.26 6.39 -14.64
N MET A 24 -2.23 5.72 -14.11
CA MET A 24 -2.34 4.95 -12.86
C MET A 24 -2.03 5.78 -11.60
N ALA A 25 -1.72 7.07 -11.74
CA ALA A 25 -1.41 7.93 -10.61
C ALA A 25 -2.71 8.30 -9.87
N PRO A 26 -2.83 8.01 -8.56
CA PRO A 26 -4.09 8.17 -7.84
C PRO A 26 -4.52 9.63 -7.64
N LYS A 27 -3.59 10.58 -7.78
CA LYS A 27 -3.81 12.04 -7.75
C LYS A 27 -2.63 12.71 -8.44
N ALA A 28 -2.85 13.28 -9.62
CA ALA A 28 -1.85 14.07 -10.30
C ALA A 28 -2.50 15.31 -10.92
N ILE A 29 -1.71 16.37 -11.03
CA ILE A 29 -2.08 17.64 -11.66
C ILE A 29 -1.01 17.90 -12.72
N ILE A 30 -1.43 18.14 -13.94
CA ILE A 30 -0.54 18.50 -15.04
C ILE A 30 -0.65 20.01 -15.22
N LEU A 31 0.49 20.68 -15.11
CA LEU A 31 0.61 22.12 -15.29
C LEU A 31 1.61 22.36 -16.40
N GLY A 32 1.35 23.32 -17.27
CA GLY A 32 2.36 23.75 -18.22
C GLY A 32 1.94 24.86 -19.16
N ASP A 33 2.94 25.48 -19.76
CA ASP A 33 2.76 26.30 -20.94
C ASP A 33 2.76 25.38 -22.17
N PHE A 34 1.62 25.30 -22.83
CA PHE A 34 1.46 24.45 -24.01
C PHE A 34 1.61 25.24 -25.31
N ASN A 35 1.65 26.57 -25.28
CA ASN A 35 1.56 27.38 -26.50
C ASN A 35 0.40 26.91 -27.43
N ILE A 36 -0.74 26.54 -26.83
CA ILE A 36 -1.97 26.11 -27.51
C ILE A 36 -3.07 27.06 -27.05
N HIS A 37 -3.80 27.66 -27.98
CA HIS A 37 -4.92 28.55 -27.68
C HIS A 37 -6.13 27.76 -27.21
N PHE A 38 -6.18 27.40 -25.92
CA PHE A 38 -7.31 26.66 -25.35
C PHE A 38 -8.62 27.46 -25.36
N ASP A 39 -8.54 28.78 -25.48
CA ASP A 39 -9.66 29.69 -25.69
C ASP A 39 -10.26 29.60 -27.11
N ASN A 40 -9.52 29.04 -28.08
CA ASN A 40 -9.99 28.90 -29.45
C ASN A 40 -10.66 27.54 -29.71
N THR A 41 -11.95 27.45 -29.38
CA THR A 41 -12.76 26.24 -29.58
C THR A 41 -13.04 25.91 -31.06
N SER A 42 -12.72 26.81 -31.99
CA SER A 42 -12.89 26.58 -33.43
C SER A 42 -11.73 25.84 -34.09
N ASP A 43 -10.59 25.70 -33.40
CA ASP A 43 -9.43 24.98 -33.90
C ASP A 43 -9.60 23.46 -33.69
N LEU A 44 -9.64 22.72 -34.80
CA LEU A 44 -9.79 21.27 -34.81
C LEU A 44 -8.67 20.53 -34.06
N LEU A 45 -7.44 21.05 -34.09
CA LEU A 45 -6.30 20.43 -33.40
C LEU A 45 -6.38 20.64 -31.89
N VAL A 46 -6.92 21.79 -31.45
CA VAL A 46 -7.22 22.05 -30.03
C VAL A 46 -8.31 21.11 -29.56
N ALA A 47 -9.38 20.96 -30.35
CA ALA A 47 -10.46 20.02 -30.04
C ALA A 47 -9.95 18.58 -29.95
N GLU A 48 -9.12 18.12 -30.90
CA GLU A 48 -8.50 16.80 -30.87
C GLU A 48 -7.63 16.60 -29.62
N PHE A 49 -6.83 17.60 -29.24
CA PHE A 49 -6.03 17.57 -28.03
C PHE A 49 -6.90 17.43 -26.76
N ILE A 50 -7.97 18.21 -26.65
CA ILE A 50 -8.90 18.15 -25.51
C ILE A 50 -9.59 16.78 -25.46
N ILE A 51 -10.05 16.25 -26.61
CA ILE A 51 -10.67 14.92 -26.69
C ILE A 51 -9.71 13.83 -26.21
N LEU A 52 -8.43 13.91 -26.61
CA LEU A 52 -7.41 12.98 -26.15
C LEU A 52 -7.20 13.07 -24.64
N MET A 53 -7.17 14.29 -24.07
CA MET A 53 -7.05 14.47 -22.61
C MET A 53 -8.25 13.85 -21.88
N VAL A 54 -9.46 14.13 -22.35
CA VAL A 54 -10.70 13.57 -21.78
C VAL A 54 -10.71 12.04 -21.86
N ALA A 55 -10.24 11.46 -22.97
CA ALA A 55 -10.14 10.00 -23.14
C ALA A 55 -9.16 9.35 -22.16
N LEU A 56 -8.22 10.11 -21.59
CA LEU A 56 -7.24 9.68 -20.59
C LEU A 56 -7.65 10.06 -19.16
N ASP A 57 -8.93 10.42 -18.94
CA ASP A 57 -9.48 10.93 -17.68
C ASP A 57 -8.76 12.21 -17.18
N TRP A 58 -8.37 13.09 -18.10
CA TRP A 58 -7.84 14.42 -17.80
C TRP A 58 -8.79 15.51 -18.30
N VAL A 59 -9.13 16.43 -17.42
CA VAL A 59 -10.04 17.55 -17.70
C VAL A 59 -9.23 18.84 -17.60
N LEU A 60 -9.28 19.65 -18.66
CA LEU A 60 -8.78 21.02 -18.64
C LEU A 60 -9.63 21.80 -17.64
N LYS A 61 -8.99 22.50 -16.71
CA LYS A 61 -9.70 23.38 -15.80
C LYS A 61 -9.87 24.74 -16.43
N ASP A 62 -11.12 25.13 -16.58
CA ASP A 62 -11.50 26.44 -17.07
C ASP A 62 -10.90 27.52 -16.17
N GLY A 63 -10.26 28.48 -16.81
CA GLY A 63 -9.56 29.58 -16.17
C GLY A 63 -9.73 30.87 -16.94
N MET A 64 -9.24 31.96 -16.36
CA MET A 64 -9.15 33.25 -17.04
C MET A 64 -7.93 33.27 -17.98
N ALA A 65 -7.85 34.29 -18.84
CA ALA A 65 -6.70 34.49 -19.73
C ALA A 65 -5.37 34.42 -18.98
N THR A 66 -4.45 33.60 -19.49
CA THR A 66 -3.13 33.35 -18.89
C THR A 66 -2.04 34.20 -19.54
N HIS A 67 -2.37 34.90 -20.63
CA HIS A 67 -1.46 35.75 -21.37
C HIS A 67 -2.02 37.17 -21.50
N ARG A 68 -1.16 38.19 -21.51
CA ARG A 68 -1.53 39.62 -21.57
C ARG A 68 -2.39 39.98 -22.79
N ALA A 69 -2.24 39.23 -23.89
CA ALA A 69 -3.06 39.38 -25.09
C ALA A 69 -4.51 38.84 -24.93
N GLY A 70 -4.89 38.32 -23.78
CA GLY A 70 -6.23 37.78 -23.53
C GLY A 70 -6.41 36.30 -23.87
N HIS A 71 -5.34 35.60 -24.22
CA HIS A 71 -5.36 34.18 -24.60
C HIS A 71 -5.09 33.25 -23.41
N THR A 72 -5.50 31.99 -23.55
CA THR A 72 -5.28 30.93 -22.57
C THR A 72 -4.32 29.90 -23.16
N LEU A 73 -3.03 30.07 -22.88
CA LEU A 73 -1.94 29.21 -23.40
C LEU A 73 -1.44 28.20 -22.38
N ASP A 74 -1.56 28.57 -21.10
CA ASP A 74 -1.15 27.76 -19.97
C ASP A 74 -2.31 26.85 -19.55
N GLY A 75 -2.06 25.54 -19.53
CA GLY A 75 -3.06 24.52 -19.25
C GLY A 75 -2.90 23.91 -17.87
N ILE A 76 -4.01 23.74 -17.16
CA ILE A 76 -4.10 23.00 -15.90
C ILE A 76 -5.05 21.84 -16.10
N PHE A 77 -4.53 20.62 -16.05
CA PHE A 77 -5.32 19.40 -16.18
C PHE A 77 -5.33 18.60 -14.88
N THR A 78 -6.51 18.11 -14.52
CA THR A 78 -6.68 17.20 -13.38
C THR A 78 -7.60 16.04 -13.75
N HIS A 79 -7.66 15.03 -12.88
CA HIS A 79 -8.77 14.08 -12.94
C HIS A 79 -10.12 14.77 -12.66
N PRO A 80 -11.24 14.24 -13.21
CA PRO A 80 -12.57 14.82 -13.07
C PRO A 80 -13.00 15.05 -11.60
N GLU A 81 -12.59 14.16 -10.69
CA GLU A 81 -12.96 14.22 -9.27
C GLU A 81 -12.22 15.30 -8.46
N GLU A 82 -11.18 15.94 -9.03
CA GLU A 82 -10.42 16.96 -8.32
C GLU A 82 -11.02 18.36 -8.56
N GLU A 83 -11.41 19.02 -7.47
CA GLU A 83 -11.81 20.43 -7.48
C GLU A 83 -10.59 21.33 -7.23
N LEU A 84 -10.40 22.34 -8.10
CA LEU A 84 -9.37 23.36 -7.97
C LEU A 84 -10.02 24.74 -7.92
N TYR A 85 -9.60 25.55 -6.96
CA TYR A 85 -9.94 26.97 -6.93
C TYR A 85 -8.82 27.75 -7.62
N LEU A 86 -9.08 28.20 -8.85
CA LEU A 86 -8.11 28.84 -9.74
C LEU A 86 -8.21 30.36 -9.68
N SER A 87 -7.06 31.01 -9.78
CA SER A 87 -6.93 32.47 -9.88
C SER A 87 -5.73 32.84 -10.74
N THR A 88 -5.90 33.88 -11.57
CA THR A 88 -4.87 34.45 -12.44
C THR A 88 -4.52 35.84 -11.95
N THR A 89 -3.24 36.12 -11.74
CA THR A 89 -2.76 37.47 -11.40
C THR A 89 -1.81 37.97 -12.51
N PRO A 90 -2.17 39.05 -13.22
CA PRO A 90 -1.29 39.61 -14.24
C PRO A 90 -0.02 40.16 -13.62
N LEU A 91 1.11 39.96 -14.29
CA LEU A 91 2.40 40.49 -13.88
C LEU A 91 2.85 41.59 -14.85
N GLU A 92 3.57 42.59 -14.35
CA GLU A 92 3.99 43.74 -15.17
C GLU A 92 5.21 43.46 -16.04
N TRP A 93 6.06 42.54 -15.61
CA TRP A 93 7.38 42.23 -16.16
C TRP A 93 7.41 40.99 -17.07
N THR A 94 6.26 40.35 -17.31
CA THR A 94 6.08 39.25 -18.26
C THR A 94 4.72 39.38 -18.92
N ASP A 95 4.62 38.81 -20.12
CA ASP A 95 3.41 38.59 -20.87
C ASP A 95 2.54 37.44 -20.34
N HIS A 96 3.07 36.55 -19.49
CA HIS A 96 2.29 35.54 -18.78
C HIS A 96 1.70 36.06 -17.46
N ALA A 97 0.51 35.57 -17.11
CA ALA A 97 -0.10 35.77 -15.80
C ALA A 97 0.32 34.66 -14.83
N LEU A 98 0.47 35.01 -13.56
CA LEU A 98 0.72 34.04 -12.50
C LEU A 98 -0.56 33.25 -12.21
N LEU A 99 -0.49 31.92 -12.39
CA LEU A 99 -1.54 30.99 -12.03
C LEU A 99 -1.39 30.54 -10.59
N THR A 100 -2.39 30.84 -9.76
CA THR A 100 -2.47 30.40 -8.36
C THR A 100 -3.69 29.53 -8.17
N PHE A 101 -3.50 28.32 -7.63
CA PHE A 101 -4.61 27.42 -7.32
C PHE A 101 -4.50 26.79 -5.95
N LYS A 102 -5.65 26.47 -5.37
CA LYS A 102 -5.77 25.71 -4.12
C LYS A 102 -6.41 24.36 -4.41
N PHE A 103 -5.84 23.30 -3.82
CA PHE A 103 -6.33 21.93 -3.95
C PHE A 103 -6.36 21.24 -2.58
N LEU A 104 -7.29 20.28 -2.44
CA LEU A 104 -7.36 19.44 -1.26
C LEU A 104 -6.36 18.29 -1.39
N ALA A 105 -5.18 18.47 -0.78
CA ALA A 105 -4.29 17.35 -0.54
C ALA A 105 -5.03 16.34 0.35
N ARG A 106 -5.34 15.13 -0.16
CA ARG A 106 -5.78 14.03 0.71
C ARG A 106 -4.70 13.90 1.79
N GLN A 107 -5.11 13.95 3.05
CA GLN A 107 -4.23 13.61 4.15
C GLN A 107 -3.51 12.32 3.76
N GLN A 108 -2.17 12.35 3.68
CA GLN A 108 -1.42 11.10 3.55
C GLN A 108 -2.03 10.14 4.56
N PRO A 109 -2.30 8.87 4.20
CA PRO A 109 -2.87 7.93 5.16
C PRO A 109 -2.00 8.05 6.39
N ILE A 110 -2.58 8.60 7.47
CA ILE A 110 -1.86 8.91 8.70
C ILE A 110 -1.10 7.64 8.96
N ILE A 111 0.23 7.68 8.80
CA ILE A 111 1.03 6.48 9.03
C ILE A 111 0.67 6.15 10.46
N PRO A 112 -0.07 5.06 10.72
CA PRO A 112 -0.67 4.88 12.03
C PRO A 112 0.52 4.83 12.97
N ILE A 113 0.68 5.88 13.77
CA ILE A 113 1.81 5.98 14.70
C ILE A 113 1.76 4.68 15.46
N PRO A 114 2.81 3.85 15.42
CA PRO A 114 2.73 2.52 15.99
C PRO A 114 2.43 2.67 17.47
N GLN A 115 1.17 2.41 17.83
CA GLN A 115 0.72 2.55 19.19
C GLN A 115 1.50 1.54 20.01
N LYS A 116 2.12 2.01 21.10
CA LYS A 116 2.77 1.15 22.08
C LYS A 116 1.70 0.19 22.60
N LYS A 117 1.94 -1.11 22.45
CA LYS A 117 1.07 -2.15 22.97
C LYS A 117 1.77 -2.87 24.09
N LEU A 118 1.05 -3.09 25.17
CA LEU A 118 1.50 -3.99 26.23
C LEU A 118 1.25 -5.43 25.76
N ILE A 119 2.30 -6.24 25.64
CA ILE A 119 2.20 -7.64 25.24
C ILE A 119 2.83 -8.56 26.29
N ARG A 120 2.30 -9.77 26.40
CA ARG A 120 2.85 -10.85 27.22
C ARG A 120 3.21 -12.04 26.36
N SER A 121 4.26 -12.76 26.75
CA SER A 121 4.66 -14.00 26.08
C SER A 121 3.87 -15.19 26.62
N TRP A 122 2.56 -15.24 26.35
CA TRP A 122 1.66 -16.28 26.86
C TRP A 122 2.12 -17.70 26.52
N ARG A 123 2.83 -17.88 25.40
CA ARG A 123 3.38 -19.17 24.97
C ARG A 123 4.51 -19.69 25.84
N ASN A 124 5.15 -18.82 26.61
CA ASN A 124 6.26 -19.19 27.48
C ASN A 124 5.78 -19.53 28.90
N ILE A 125 4.48 -19.41 29.17
CA ILE A 125 3.91 -19.85 30.45
C ILE A 125 3.81 -21.36 30.40
N GLU A 126 4.66 -22.03 31.17
CA GLU A 126 4.55 -23.45 31.41
C GLU A 126 3.38 -23.75 32.36
N ALA A 127 2.57 -24.75 32.02
CA ALA A 127 1.36 -25.06 32.78
C ALA A 127 1.66 -25.46 34.24
N GLU A 128 2.74 -26.21 34.46
CA GLU A 128 3.12 -26.65 35.80
C GLU A 128 3.65 -25.49 36.65
N ALA A 129 4.47 -24.61 36.06
CA ALA A 129 4.93 -23.38 36.71
C ALA A 129 3.73 -22.49 37.11
N LEU A 130 2.74 -22.34 36.23
CA LEU A 130 1.51 -21.60 36.53
C LEU A 130 0.77 -22.19 37.74
N LYS A 131 0.60 -23.50 37.77
CA LYS A 131 -0.10 -24.20 38.86
C LYS A 131 0.62 -24.02 40.20
N ILE A 132 1.95 -24.16 40.21
CA ILE A 132 2.78 -23.97 41.41
C ILE A 132 2.66 -22.53 41.91
N THR A 133 2.83 -21.54 41.03
CA THR A 133 2.76 -20.11 41.40
C THR A 133 1.36 -19.71 41.88
N LEU A 134 0.29 -20.22 41.26
CA LEU A 134 -1.08 -19.95 41.71
C LEU A 134 -1.35 -20.53 43.10
N THR A 135 -0.90 -21.76 43.35
CA THR A 135 -1.07 -22.42 44.66
C THR A 135 -0.29 -21.68 45.75
N HIS A 136 0.94 -21.27 45.43
CA HIS A 136 1.76 -20.44 46.31
C HIS A 136 1.08 -19.09 46.63
N ASN A 137 0.63 -18.36 45.61
CA ASN A 137 -0.03 -17.07 45.78
C ASN A 137 -1.32 -17.21 46.59
N TRP A 138 -2.12 -18.25 46.32
CA TRP A 138 -3.36 -18.51 47.05
C TRP A 138 -3.13 -18.68 48.56
N ASN A 139 -2.11 -19.45 48.93
CA ASN A 139 -1.77 -19.74 50.31
C ASN A 139 -1.13 -18.53 51.03
N ASN A 140 -0.35 -17.72 50.31
CA ASN A 140 0.47 -16.66 50.89
C ASN A 140 -0.13 -15.25 50.79
N LEU A 141 -1.20 -15.05 50.01
CA LEU A 141 -1.92 -13.78 49.94
C LEU A 141 -2.66 -13.49 51.25
N LYS A 142 -1.99 -12.84 52.20
CA LYS A 142 -2.62 -12.29 53.41
C LYS A 142 -3.34 -10.98 53.06
N ALA A 143 -4.52 -11.10 52.46
CA ALA A 143 -5.39 -9.95 52.16
C ALA A 143 -6.80 -10.19 52.74
N PRO A 144 -6.95 -10.16 54.08
CA PRO A 144 -8.22 -10.47 54.76
C PRO A 144 -9.31 -9.42 54.51
N THR A 145 -8.94 -8.21 54.07
CA THR A 145 -9.84 -7.10 53.75
C THR A 145 -10.39 -7.14 52.33
N LEU A 146 -9.86 -8.00 51.46
CA LEU A 146 -10.34 -8.13 50.08
C LEU A 146 -11.45 -9.18 49.99
N SER A 147 -12.44 -8.93 49.13
CA SER A 147 -13.43 -9.95 48.80
C SER A 147 -12.75 -11.21 48.22
N PRO A 148 -13.36 -12.39 48.34
CA PRO A 148 -12.80 -13.63 47.78
C PRO A 148 -12.46 -13.51 46.29
N LEU A 149 -13.31 -12.83 45.51
CA LEU A 149 -13.09 -12.58 44.08
C LEU A 149 -11.90 -11.63 43.83
N ALA A 150 -11.78 -10.56 44.62
CA ALA A 150 -10.66 -9.63 44.50
C ALA A 150 -9.32 -10.29 44.85
N ARG A 151 -9.31 -11.14 45.88
CA ARG A 151 -8.14 -11.94 46.26
C ARG A 151 -7.75 -12.94 45.17
N PHE A 152 -8.73 -13.60 44.56
CA PHE A 152 -8.49 -14.52 43.43
C PHE A 152 -7.89 -13.80 42.23
N ASN A 153 -8.50 -12.69 41.80
CA ASN A 153 -8.00 -11.89 40.68
C ASN A 153 -6.57 -11.40 40.93
N LEU A 154 -6.29 -10.94 42.15
CA LEU A 154 -4.95 -10.51 42.55
C LEU A 154 -3.92 -11.64 42.44
N GLY A 155 -4.25 -12.84 42.93
CA GLY A 155 -3.35 -14.00 42.87
C GLY A 155 -3.05 -14.46 41.46
N ILE A 156 -4.05 -14.42 40.57
CA ILE A 156 -3.87 -14.70 39.14
C ILE A 156 -3.01 -13.62 38.48
N THR A 157 -3.29 -12.34 38.73
CA THR A 157 -2.50 -11.24 38.16
C THR A 157 -1.03 -11.34 38.56
N GLN A 158 -0.73 -11.57 39.84
CA GLN A 158 0.64 -11.75 40.32
C GLN A 158 1.34 -12.97 39.70
N ALA A 159 0.62 -14.08 39.52
CA ALA A 159 1.18 -15.27 38.88
C ALA A 159 1.51 -15.00 37.40
N ILE A 160 0.60 -14.32 36.68
CA ILE A 160 0.81 -13.94 35.28
C ILE A 160 1.93 -12.90 35.15
N ASP A 161 2.06 -11.95 36.07
CA ASP A 161 3.14 -10.96 36.10
C ASP A 161 4.51 -11.59 36.35
N SER A 162 4.57 -12.59 37.23
CA SER A 162 5.77 -13.37 37.50
C SER A 162 6.20 -14.20 36.28
N LEU A 163 5.28 -14.95 35.67
CA LEU A 163 5.61 -15.94 34.64
C LEU A 163 5.69 -15.34 33.23
N ALA A 164 4.91 -14.29 32.96
CA ALA A 164 4.90 -13.59 31.68
C ALA A 164 4.81 -12.07 31.89
N PRO A 165 5.90 -11.44 32.35
CA PRO A 165 5.93 -10.01 32.58
C PRO A 165 5.59 -9.25 31.30
N ALA A 166 4.77 -8.21 31.49
CA ALA A 166 4.30 -7.38 30.41
C ALA A 166 5.45 -6.56 29.81
N ARG A 167 5.53 -6.52 28.48
CA ARG A 167 6.56 -5.77 27.75
C ARG A 167 5.92 -4.83 26.76
N ILE A 168 6.46 -3.62 26.66
CA ILE A 168 6.05 -2.67 25.64
C ILE A 168 6.57 -3.17 24.29
N SER A 169 5.66 -3.38 23.35
CA SER A 169 5.99 -3.66 21.96
C SER A 169 5.47 -2.53 21.09
N VAL A 170 6.38 -1.99 20.27
CA VAL A 170 6.04 -1.07 19.19
C VAL A 170 5.86 -1.91 17.93
N PRO A 171 4.63 -2.06 17.39
CA PRO A 171 4.42 -2.83 16.18
C PRO A 171 5.23 -2.20 15.05
N ARG A 172 6.02 -2.99 14.32
CA ARG A 172 6.69 -2.48 13.13
C ARG A 172 5.61 -2.18 12.09
N VAL A 173 5.33 -0.89 11.83
CA VAL A 173 4.49 -0.48 10.69
C VAL A 173 5.25 -0.86 9.44
N ARG A 174 4.95 -2.03 8.87
CA ARG A 174 5.42 -2.34 7.52
C ARG A 174 4.58 -1.48 6.59
N LYS A 175 5.20 -0.47 5.98
CA LYS A 175 4.67 0.15 4.77
C LYS A 175 4.50 -0.99 3.76
N LYS A 176 3.27 -1.51 3.61
CA LYS A 176 2.98 -2.31 2.43
C LYS A 176 2.91 -1.29 1.30
N PRO A 177 3.76 -1.40 0.26
CA PRO A 177 3.54 -0.60 -0.94
C PRO A 177 2.09 -0.80 -1.37
N ASN A 178 1.47 0.24 -1.93
CA ASN A 178 0.15 0.08 -2.51
C ASN A 178 0.24 -1.10 -3.50
N GLN A 179 -0.61 -2.10 -3.33
CA GLN A 179 -0.65 -3.29 -4.20
C GLN A 179 -1.93 -3.17 -5.04
N PRO A 180 -1.99 -2.24 -6.02
CA PRO A 180 -3.19 -2.02 -6.82
C PRO A 180 -3.62 -3.27 -7.58
N TRP A 181 -2.66 -4.12 -7.95
CA TRP A 181 -2.91 -5.44 -8.56
C TRP A 181 -3.57 -6.45 -7.61
N PHE A 182 -3.48 -6.26 -6.28
CA PHE A 182 -4.04 -7.20 -5.29
C PHE A 182 -5.47 -6.81 -4.93
N SER A 183 -6.37 -7.09 -5.87
CA SER A 183 -7.80 -6.76 -5.80
C SER A 183 -8.53 -7.40 -4.60
N GLN A 184 -9.71 -6.88 -4.29
CA GLN A 184 -10.55 -7.42 -3.23
C GLN A 184 -10.95 -8.89 -3.49
N ALA A 185 -11.17 -9.26 -4.75
CA ALA A 185 -11.44 -10.64 -5.14
C ALA A 185 -10.27 -11.57 -4.79
N LEU A 186 -9.03 -11.15 -5.06
CA LEU A 186 -7.82 -11.90 -4.69
C LEU A 186 -7.65 -12.03 -3.17
N LYS A 187 -7.98 -10.98 -2.40
CA LYS A 187 -7.98 -11.03 -0.92
C LYS A 187 -8.96 -12.09 -0.40
N ILE A 188 -10.16 -12.17 -0.98
CA ILE A 188 -11.19 -13.16 -0.60
C ILE A 188 -10.70 -14.59 -0.90
N LEU A 189 -10.17 -14.82 -2.10
CA LEU A 189 -9.61 -16.13 -2.48
C LEU A 189 -8.45 -16.54 -1.56
N GLN A 190 -7.56 -15.60 -1.23
CA GLN A 190 -6.45 -15.87 -0.32
C GLN A 190 -6.94 -16.23 1.09
N ARG A 191 -7.98 -15.56 1.60
CA ARG A 191 -8.59 -15.89 2.90
C ARG A 191 -9.19 -17.29 2.89
N LYS A 192 -9.94 -17.65 1.84
CA LYS A 192 -10.52 -19.01 1.67
C LYS A 192 -9.44 -20.08 1.62
N TYR A 193 -8.38 -19.87 0.83
CA TYR A 193 -7.23 -20.76 0.76
C TYR A 193 -6.58 -20.97 2.15
N ARG A 194 -6.26 -19.89 2.87
CA ARG A 194 -5.65 -19.97 4.22
C ARG A 194 -6.54 -20.64 5.26
N GLN A 195 -7.87 -20.52 5.13
CA GLN A 195 -8.80 -21.23 6.01
C GLN A 195 -8.68 -22.74 5.80
N LYS A 196 -8.74 -23.21 4.55
CA LYS A 196 -8.60 -24.64 4.23
C LYS A 196 -7.20 -25.17 4.51
N GLU A 197 -6.16 -24.34 4.35
CA GLU A 197 -4.80 -24.70 4.74
C GLU A 197 -4.69 -24.97 6.25
N ARG A 198 -5.35 -24.14 7.08
CA ARG A 198 -5.39 -24.35 8.53
C ARG A 198 -6.14 -25.63 8.91
N CYS A 199 -7.30 -25.89 8.30
CA CYS A 199 -8.05 -27.12 8.53
C CYS A 199 -7.19 -28.35 8.23
N TRP A 200 -6.59 -28.41 7.03
CA TRP A 200 -5.73 -29.53 6.63
C TRP A 200 -4.54 -29.72 7.57
N LYS A 201 -3.85 -28.64 7.97
CA LYS A 201 -2.72 -28.71 8.92
C LYS A 201 -3.12 -29.21 10.31
N LEU A 202 -4.37 -29.03 10.71
CA LEU A 202 -4.89 -29.50 11.99
C LEU A 202 -5.37 -30.95 11.92
N SER A 203 -6.11 -31.31 10.86
CA SER A 203 -6.73 -32.64 10.74
C SER A 203 -5.79 -33.69 10.13
N SER A 204 -4.80 -33.27 9.33
CA SER A 204 -3.95 -34.12 8.49
C SER A 204 -4.71 -35.09 7.56
N ARG A 205 -5.99 -34.84 7.27
CA ARG A 205 -6.83 -35.72 6.43
C ARG A 205 -6.62 -35.46 4.94
N GLU A 206 -6.59 -36.53 4.15
CA GLU A 206 -6.39 -36.45 2.69
C GLU A 206 -7.54 -35.74 1.97
N ALA A 207 -8.79 -35.90 2.43
CA ALA A 207 -9.94 -35.16 1.92
C ALA A 207 -9.78 -33.64 2.06
N GLU A 208 -9.22 -33.18 3.19
CA GLU A 208 -8.97 -31.75 3.42
C GLU A 208 -7.77 -31.24 2.62
N ARG A 209 -6.78 -32.11 2.36
CA ARG A 209 -5.67 -31.82 1.44
C ARG A 209 -6.16 -31.57 0.02
N ALA A 210 -7.06 -32.41 -0.50
CA ALA A 210 -7.66 -32.23 -1.82
C ALA A 210 -8.42 -30.88 -1.92
N ILE A 211 -9.19 -30.53 -0.89
CA ILE A 211 -9.89 -29.24 -0.80
C ILE A 211 -8.89 -28.07 -0.77
N ASN A 212 -7.81 -28.17 0.03
CA ASN A 212 -6.78 -27.13 0.06
C ASN A 212 -6.09 -26.97 -1.30
N HIS A 213 -5.76 -28.08 -1.97
CA HIS A 213 -5.14 -28.08 -3.30
C HIS A 213 -6.03 -27.38 -4.33
N SER A 214 -7.33 -27.70 -4.35
CA SER A 214 -8.32 -27.03 -5.22
C SER A 214 -8.36 -25.52 -4.99
N GLN A 215 -8.42 -25.08 -3.72
CA GLN A 215 -8.43 -23.65 -3.38
C GLN A 215 -7.12 -22.94 -3.72
N ARG A 216 -5.98 -23.63 -3.60
CA ARG A 216 -4.67 -23.11 -4.03
C ARG A 216 -4.63 -22.88 -5.53
N SER A 217 -5.13 -23.81 -6.32
CA SER A 217 -5.23 -23.68 -7.78
C SER A 217 -6.19 -22.57 -8.20
N ALA A 218 -7.32 -22.41 -7.49
CA ALA A 218 -8.26 -21.31 -7.70
C ALA A 218 -7.64 -19.92 -7.40
N LEU A 219 -6.73 -19.83 -6.43
CA LEU A 219 -5.98 -18.61 -6.15
C LEU A 219 -4.83 -18.36 -7.15
N LYS A 220 -4.12 -19.41 -7.58
CA LYS A 220 -2.97 -19.29 -8.50
C LYS A 220 -3.35 -18.79 -9.88
N ARG A 221 -4.47 -19.26 -10.43
CA ARG A 221 -4.96 -18.87 -11.77
C ARG A 221 -5.05 -17.35 -11.97
N PRO A 222 -5.80 -16.59 -11.14
CA PRO A 222 -5.90 -15.15 -11.30
C PRO A 222 -4.60 -14.43 -10.95
N LEU A 223 -3.83 -14.91 -9.96
CA LEU A 223 -2.52 -14.32 -9.63
C LEU A 223 -1.56 -14.37 -10.82
N CYS A 224 -1.49 -15.50 -11.54
CA CYS A 224 -0.64 -15.69 -12.71
C CYS A 224 -1.01 -14.69 -13.83
N GLY A 225 -2.30 -14.54 -14.12
CA GLY A 225 -2.78 -13.58 -15.11
C GLY A 225 -2.49 -12.13 -14.73
N THR A 226 -2.64 -11.76 -13.45
CA THR A 226 -2.31 -10.40 -12.99
C THR A 226 -0.81 -10.10 -13.08
N THR A 227 0.06 -11.07 -12.75
CA THR A 227 1.52 -10.92 -12.93
C THR A 227 1.96 -10.86 -14.38
N GLN A 228 1.30 -11.59 -15.29
CA GLN A 228 1.60 -11.52 -16.73
C GLN A 228 1.23 -10.15 -17.32
N ASN A 229 0.07 -9.61 -16.94
CA ASN A 229 -0.35 -8.28 -17.37
C ASN A 229 0.57 -7.18 -16.82
N GLN A 230 1.02 -7.28 -15.56
CA GLN A 230 2.02 -6.34 -15.03
C GLN A 230 3.41 -6.50 -15.67
N ALA A 231 3.84 -7.72 -15.98
CA ALA A 231 5.13 -7.95 -16.63
C ALA A 231 5.14 -7.39 -18.06
N GLN A 232 4.03 -7.50 -18.79
CA GLN A 232 3.87 -6.89 -20.12
C GLN A 232 3.91 -5.36 -20.07
N LEU A 233 3.34 -4.74 -19.03
CA LEU A 233 3.43 -3.29 -18.78
C LEU A 233 4.83 -2.80 -18.36
N LEU A 234 5.75 -3.70 -18.01
CA LEU A 234 7.12 -3.38 -17.58
C LEU A 234 8.19 -3.81 -18.61
N LEU A 235 7.78 -4.34 -19.77
CA LEU A 235 8.71 -4.59 -20.87
C LEU A 235 9.07 -3.24 -21.52
N PRO A 236 10.38 -2.94 -21.70
CA PRO A 236 10.77 -1.72 -22.40
C PRO A 236 10.31 -1.77 -23.87
N ASP A 237 9.78 -0.66 -24.38
CA ASP A 237 9.35 -0.54 -25.78
C ASP A 237 10.53 -0.90 -26.71
N PRO A 238 10.35 -1.86 -27.65
CA PRO A 238 11.41 -2.25 -28.58
C PRO A 238 11.86 -1.12 -29.53
N ARG A 239 11.20 0.05 -29.52
CA ARG A 239 11.54 1.22 -30.35
C ARG A 239 12.45 2.25 -29.68
N CYS A 240 12.83 2.07 -28.41
CA CYS A 240 13.80 2.95 -27.76
C CYS A 240 15.25 2.65 -28.23
N PRO A 241 15.93 3.57 -28.94
CA PRO A 241 17.32 3.37 -29.32
C PRO A 241 18.17 3.44 -28.05
N ARG A 242 18.87 2.33 -27.75
CA ARG A 242 19.82 2.23 -26.64
C ARG A 242 20.90 3.29 -26.80
N ASN A 243 21.12 4.10 -25.76
CA ASN A 243 22.42 4.69 -25.45
C ASN A 243 22.56 4.84 -23.92
N GLY A 244 23.51 4.11 -23.33
CA GLY A 244 24.02 4.33 -21.97
C GLY A 244 23.75 3.21 -20.96
N PRO A 245 24.75 2.39 -20.59
CA PRO A 245 24.63 1.39 -19.53
C PRO A 245 24.89 2.06 -18.18
N GLN A 246 23.86 2.30 -17.37
CA GLN A 246 24.01 2.51 -15.91
C GLN A 246 22.69 2.65 -15.13
N PHE A 247 21.53 2.79 -15.78
CA PHE A 247 20.26 2.99 -15.06
C PHE A 247 19.44 1.70 -14.83
N ALA A 248 19.67 0.64 -15.61
CA ALA A 248 18.82 -0.56 -15.59
C ALA A 248 19.12 -1.51 -14.41
N ASP A 249 20.35 -1.56 -13.90
CA ASP A 249 20.75 -2.57 -12.90
C ASP A 249 20.25 -2.28 -11.48
N ARG A 250 19.83 -1.04 -11.17
CA ARG A 250 19.31 -0.71 -9.84
C ARG A 250 17.82 -0.95 -9.66
N HIS A 251 17.02 -0.96 -10.72
CA HIS A 251 15.57 -1.15 -10.62
C HIS A 251 15.11 -2.59 -10.82
N LEU A 252 15.86 -3.42 -11.56
CA LEU A 252 15.52 -4.84 -11.75
C LEU A 252 15.85 -5.71 -10.51
N ALA A 253 16.84 -5.33 -9.70
CA ALA A 253 17.23 -6.12 -8.54
C ALA A 253 16.32 -5.95 -7.30
N ALA A 254 15.46 -4.92 -7.25
CA ALA A 254 14.78 -4.55 -6.01
C ALA A 254 13.31 -5.01 -5.88
N HIS A 255 12.62 -5.43 -6.94
CA HIS A 255 11.14 -5.49 -6.89
C HIS A 255 10.42 -6.70 -7.47
N VAL A 256 11.10 -7.79 -7.79
CA VAL A 256 10.41 -9.08 -8.01
C VAL A 256 10.68 -9.98 -6.81
N PRO A 257 9.73 -10.17 -5.87
CA PRO A 257 9.84 -11.27 -4.95
C PRO A 257 9.65 -12.56 -5.76
N LEU A 258 10.76 -13.16 -6.19
CA LEU A 258 10.79 -14.55 -6.64
C LEU A 258 10.31 -15.41 -5.48
N ILE A 259 9.03 -15.78 -5.53
CA ILE A 259 8.45 -16.74 -4.58
C ILE A 259 9.02 -18.11 -4.95
N SER A 260 10.15 -18.47 -4.35
CA SER A 260 10.65 -19.85 -4.34
C SER A 260 9.71 -20.71 -3.50
N LEU A 261 8.86 -21.49 -4.16
CA LEU A 261 8.15 -22.61 -3.55
C LEU A 261 9.01 -23.85 -3.78
N ARG A 262 9.77 -24.25 -2.75
CA ARG A 262 10.54 -25.51 -2.74
C ARG A 262 9.62 -26.67 -3.15
N GLY A 263 9.95 -27.28 -4.29
CA GLY A 263 9.49 -28.61 -4.70
C GLY A 263 10.64 -29.59 -4.52
N THR A 264 10.36 -30.73 -3.91
CA THR A 264 11.27 -31.87 -3.72
C THR A 264 11.50 -32.59 -5.06
N GLY A 265 12.76 -32.79 -5.45
CA GLY A 265 13.16 -33.63 -6.59
C GLY A 265 14.64 -33.45 -6.92
N ALA A 266 15.44 -34.49 -6.74
CA ALA A 266 16.89 -34.47 -6.83
C ALA A 266 17.41 -34.64 -8.28
N SER A 267 18.37 -33.79 -8.68
CA SER A 267 19.47 -34.17 -9.59
C SER A 267 20.58 -33.11 -9.54
N ARG A 268 21.80 -33.58 -9.29
CA ARG A 268 23.04 -32.80 -9.14
C ARG A 268 23.46 -32.14 -10.45
N LEU A 269 23.94 -30.90 -10.37
CA LEU A 269 25.17 -30.46 -11.03
C LEU A 269 25.79 -29.33 -10.20
N VAL A 270 27.07 -29.50 -9.91
CA VAL A 270 27.89 -28.74 -8.94
C VAL A 270 28.55 -27.57 -9.65
N SER A 271 28.56 -26.37 -9.04
CA SER A 271 29.66 -25.41 -9.18
C SER A 271 29.69 -24.44 -7.98
N THR A 272 30.68 -24.72 -7.13
CA THR A 272 31.43 -23.97 -6.10
C THR A 272 30.96 -22.63 -5.49
N ARG A 273 30.80 -22.68 -4.15
CA ARG A 273 31.33 -21.79 -3.06
C ARG A 273 31.01 -20.27 -3.11
N THR A 274 30.59 -19.58 -2.04
CA THR A 274 30.81 -19.77 -0.60
C THR A 274 29.72 -19.05 0.24
N TRP A 275 29.66 -19.42 1.51
CA TRP A 275 28.57 -19.30 2.47
C TRP A 275 28.42 -17.94 3.16
N PHE A 276 27.20 -17.61 3.61
CA PHE A 276 26.89 -17.41 5.04
C PHE A 276 25.37 -17.50 5.29
N HIS A 277 24.97 -18.44 6.14
CA HIS A 277 23.68 -18.49 6.84
C HIS A 277 23.96 -18.19 8.33
N PRO A 278 23.00 -17.65 9.09
CA PRO A 278 22.16 -18.56 9.84
C PRO A 278 20.66 -18.22 9.85
N VAL A 279 19.92 -19.32 9.82
CA VAL A 279 18.54 -19.63 10.18
C VAL A 279 17.87 -18.73 11.23
N TRP A 280 16.65 -18.25 10.95
CA TRP A 280 15.59 -18.14 11.97
C TRP A 280 14.19 -18.14 11.35
N GLN A 281 13.36 -19.14 11.71
CA GLN A 281 11.92 -19.18 11.43
C GLN A 281 11.14 -18.73 12.67
N PRO A 282 10.15 -17.81 12.58
CA PRO A 282 9.19 -17.63 13.66
C PRO A 282 7.91 -18.46 13.41
N PRO A 283 7.32 -19.07 14.46
CA PRO A 283 6.04 -19.75 14.37
C PRO A 283 4.90 -18.73 14.25
N ALA A 284 3.82 -19.12 13.57
CA ALA A 284 2.60 -18.32 13.43
C ALA A 284 2.07 -17.88 14.81
N LYS A 285 1.98 -16.57 15.06
CA LYS A 285 1.37 -15.98 16.25
C LYS A 285 -0.03 -15.45 15.89
N PHE A 286 -1.05 -16.02 16.52
CA PHE A 286 -2.41 -15.46 16.53
C PHE A 286 -2.51 -14.55 17.76
N TYR A 287 -3.06 -13.35 17.58
CA TYR A 287 -3.34 -12.41 18.65
C TYR A 287 -4.83 -12.09 18.62
N VAL A 288 -5.50 -12.23 19.76
CA VAL A 288 -6.84 -11.70 19.99
C VAL A 288 -6.64 -10.32 20.62
N VAL A 289 -7.26 -9.31 20.04
CA VAL A 289 -7.22 -7.91 20.51
C VAL A 289 -8.53 -7.66 21.24
N HIS A 290 -8.48 -7.30 22.52
CA HIS A 290 -9.63 -6.78 23.24
C HIS A 290 -9.67 -5.25 23.10
N ALA A 291 -10.87 -4.71 22.88
CA ALA A 291 -11.11 -3.27 22.90
C ALA A 291 -10.98 -2.73 24.34
N PRO A 292 -10.50 -1.50 24.54
CA PRO A 292 -10.52 -0.87 25.86
C PRO A 292 -11.96 -0.57 26.31
N PRO A 293 -12.24 -0.52 27.62
CA PRO A 293 -13.56 -0.16 28.13
C PRO A 293 -13.85 1.33 27.90
N ASP A 294 -15.10 1.65 27.60
CA ASP A 294 -15.59 3.02 27.38
C ASP A 294 -15.45 3.87 28.66
N GLU A 295 -14.84 5.05 28.53
CA GLU A 295 -14.78 6.04 29.61
C GLU A 295 -16.16 6.65 29.82
N VAL A 296 -16.74 6.38 30.98
CA VAL A 296 -17.98 6.99 31.46
C VAL A 296 -17.70 8.45 31.84
N SER A 297 -18.37 9.36 31.13
CA SER A 297 -18.43 10.79 31.44
C SER A 297 -19.00 11.04 32.83
N SER A 298 -18.30 11.84 33.65
CA SER A 298 -18.87 12.43 34.88
C SER A 298 -19.23 13.90 34.63
N PRO A 299 -20.36 14.39 35.17
CA PRO A 299 -20.88 15.74 34.91
C PRO A 299 -20.12 16.79 35.74
N GLN A 300 -19.82 17.94 35.12
CA GLN A 300 -19.34 19.12 35.84
C GLN A 300 -20.52 19.81 36.54
N ALA A 301 -20.32 20.16 37.81
CA ALA A 301 -21.15 21.06 38.60
C ALA A 301 -20.76 22.52 38.33
#